data_AF-A0A9E7U7R1-F1
#
_entry.id   AF-A0A9E7U7R1-F1
#
_cell.length_a   1.000
_cell.length_b   1.000
_cell.length_c   1.000
_cell.angle_alpha   90.00
_cell.angle_beta   90.00
_cell.angle_gamma   90.00
#
_symmetry.space_group_name_H-M   'P 1'
#
loop_
_entity.id
_entity.type
_entity.pdbx_description
1 polymer ?
#
loop_
_entity_poly.entity_id
_entity_poly.type
_entity_poly.pdbx_seq_one_letter_code
_entity_poly.pdbx_strand_id
1 'polypeptide(L)'
;MLGIEPSWLLAGLVVVHLLTLGYAYWRRSEAEGATGTRHEALEALDSPAPEVEFDDDTPTVDCEVCGAENAAEYAFCRGCASELPGGPAGDEAPTAAFGSGSV
;
A
#
# COMPACT_ATOMS: atom_id res chain seq x y z
N MET A 1 34.38 27.96 7.08
CA MET A 1 32.95 27.88 6.74
C MET A 1 32.85 27.00 5.51
N LEU A 2 32.30 25.78 5.62
CA LEU A 2 32.15 24.90 4.46
C LEU A 2 31.15 25.54 3.49
N GLY A 3 31.63 25.96 2.32
CA GLY A 3 30.82 26.51 1.23
C GLY A 3 30.14 25.38 0.47
N ILE A 4 29.11 24.78 1.08
CA ILE A 4 28.20 23.89 0.35
C ILE A 4 27.27 24.80 -0.44
N GLU A 5 27.51 24.94 -1.74
CA GLU A 5 26.62 25.71 -2.61
C GLU A 5 25.22 25.05 -2.57
N PRO A 6 24.13 25.82 -2.55
CA PRO A 6 22.77 25.27 -2.40
C PRO A 6 22.40 24.28 -3.51
N SER A 7 23.08 24.33 -4.65
CA SER A 7 23.00 23.33 -5.73
C SER A 7 23.39 21.92 -5.27
N TRP A 8 24.40 21.79 -4.41
CA TRP A 8 24.83 20.49 -3.88
C TRP A 8 23.79 19.89 -2.92
N LEU A 9 23.08 20.73 -2.17
CA LEU A 9 21.98 20.28 -1.32
C LEU A 9 20.81 19.75 -2.16
N LEU A 10 20.44 20.47 -3.22
CA LEU A 10 19.40 20.02 -4.15
C LEU A 10 19.81 18.75 -4.89
N ALA A 11 21.03 18.70 -5.41
CA ALA A 11 21.57 17.50 -6.06
C ALA A 11 21.56 16.31 -5.10
N GLY A 12 21.99 16.50 -3.85
CA GLY A 12 21.95 15.47 -2.81
C GLY A 12 20.51 14.99 -2.53
N LEU A 13 19.55 15.91 -2.40
CA LEU A 13 18.14 15.57 -2.20
C LEU A 13 17.59 14.73 -3.35
N VAL A 14 17.88 15.11 -4.60
CA VAL A 14 17.44 14.35 -5.80
C VAL A 14 18.05 12.96 -5.81
N VAL A 15 19.34 12.82 -5.50
CA VAL A 15 20.00 11.51 -5.40
C VAL A 15 19.36 10.64 -4.33
N VAL A 16 19.11 11.19 -3.14
CA VAL A 16 18.42 10.47 -2.04
C VAL A 16 17.00 10.05 -2.45
N HIS A 17 16.29 10.90 -3.17
CA HIS A 17 14.95 10.59 -3.68
C HIS A 17 14.96 9.45 -4.69
N LEU A 18 15.88 9.49 -5.67
CA LEU A 18 16.04 8.43 -6.67
C LEU A 18 16.46 7.10 -6.02
N LEU A 19 17.34 7.13 -5.02
CA LEU A 19 17.69 5.94 -4.25
C LEU A 19 16.50 5.37 -3.49
N THR A 20 15.66 6.22 -2.89
CA THR A 20 14.43 5.79 -2.20
C THR A 20 13.46 5.11 -3.16
N LEU A 21 13.23 5.70 -4.34
CA LEU A 21 12.37 5.12 -5.37
C LEU A 21 12.94 3.81 -5.92
N GLY A 22 14.25 3.78 -6.19
CA GLY A 22 14.95 2.58 -6.64
C GLY A 22 14.88 1.45 -5.61
N TYR A 23 15.05 1.76 -4.33
CA TYR A 23 14.92 0.80 -3.23
C TYR A 23 13.49 0.28 -3.09
N ALA A 24 12.49 1.17 -3.16
CA ALA A 24 11.09 0.77 -3.13
C ALA A 24 10.72 -0.14 -4.31
N TYR A 25 11.24 0.16 -5.51
CA TYR A 25 11.05 -0.65 -6.70
C TYR A 25 11.75 -2.01 -6.60
N TRP A 26 12.98 -2.03 -6.11
CA TRP A 26 13.73 -3.26 -5.91
C TRP A 26 13.04 -4.18 -4.88
N ARG A 27 12.59 -3.62 -3.75
CA ARG A 27 11.84 -4.37 -2.73
C ARG A 27 10.55 -5.01 -3.28
N ARG A 28 9.89 -4.35 -4.24
CA ARG A 28 8.72 -4.92 -4.93
C ARG A 28 9.10 -6.06 -5.86
N SER A 29 10.19 -5.90 -6.61
CA SER A 29 10.67 -6.96 -7.51
C SER A 29 11.04 -8.24 -6.75
N GLU A 30 11.50 -8.14 -5.50
CA GLU A 30 11.71 -9.32 -4.63
C GLU A 30 10.39 -9.97 -4.21
N ALA A 31 9.32 -9.20 -3.98
CA ALA A 31 7.99 -9.72 -3.67
C ALA A 31 7.34 -10.41 -4.89
N GLU A 32 7.54 -9.87 -6.09
CA GLU A 32 7.10 -10.46 -7.36
C GLU A 32 7.94 -11.71 -7.74
N GLY A 33 9.22 -11.76 -7.32
CA GLY A 33 10.09 -12.92 -7.51
C GLY A 33 9.82 -14.10 -6.56
N ALA A 34 9.17 -13.85 -5.42
CA ALA A 34 8.83 -14.89 -4.44
C ALA A 34 7.62 -15.75 -4.84
N THR A 35 6.74 -15.25 -5.72
CA THR A 35 5.60 -16.01 -6.25
C THR A 35 5.99 -16.88 -7.45
N GLY A 36 7.08 -16.56 -8.16
CA GLY A 36 7.59 -17.35 -9.29
C GLY A 36 8.28 -18.66 -8.91
N THR A 37 8.68 -18.86 -7.64
CA THR A 37 9.38 -20.08 -7.18
C THR A 37 8.54 -20.96 -6.24
N ARG A 38 7.42 -20.45 -5.70
CA ARG A 38 6.54 -21.22 -4.81
C ARG A 38 5.76 -22.33 -5.54
N HIS A 39 5.50 -22.16 -6.83
CA HIS A 39 4.78 -23.16 -7.62
C HIS A 39 5.62 -24.42 -7.93
N GLU A 40 6.96 -24.34 -7.87
CA GLU A 40 7.85 -25.52 -7.97
C GLU A 40 8.19 -26.13 -6.59
N ALA A 41 8.07 -25.37 -5.49
CA ALA A 41 8.38 -25.85 -4.14
C ALA A 41 7.18 -26.52 -3.41
N LEU A 42 5.95 -26.28 -3.85
CA LEU A 42 4.74 -26.89 -3.26
C LEU A 42 4.52 -28.36 -3.65
N GLU A 43 5.20 -28.88 -4.69
CA GLU A 43 5.21 -30.32 -4.99
C GLU A 43 6.09 -31.14 -4.03
N ALA A 44 6.81 -30.50 -3.10
CA ALA A 44 7.77 -31.17 -2.21
C ALA A 44 7.35 -31.28 -0.72
N LEU A 45 6.22 -30.70 -0.29
CA LEU A 45 5.84 -30.60 1.13
C LEU A 45 4.49 -31.25 1.47
N ASP A 46 4.30 -32.48 1.00
CA ASP A 46 3.33 -33.45 1.53
C ASP A 46 3.72 -33.83 2.99
N SER A 47 3.46 -32.94 3.96
CA SER A 47 3.58 -33.26 5.38
C SER A 47 2.64 -32.41 6.25
N PRO A 48 1.67 -33.00 6.97
CA PRO A 48 0.65 -32.27 7.71
C PRO A 48 1.19 -31.75 9.05
N ALA A 49 1.37 -30.44 9.17
CA ALA A 49 1.63 -29.72 10.42
C ALA A 49 0.34 -29.02 10.91
N PRO A 50 0.12 -28.89 12.22
CA PRO A 50 -1.16 -28.49 12.82
C PRO A 50 -1.57 -27.07 12.41
N GLU A 51 -2.80 -26.97 11.93
CA GLU A 51 -3.48 -25.78 11.44
C GLU A 51 -3.74 -24.81 12.60
N VAL A 52 -2.84 -23.84 12.77
CA VAL A 52 -3.19 -22.58 13.41
C VAL A 52 -3.90 -21.76 12.34
N GLU A 53 -5.23 -21.71 12.43
CA GLU A 53 -6.08 -20.84 11.63
C GLU A 53 -5.74 -19.38 11.98
N PHE A 54 -4.71 -18.85 11.31
CA PHE A 54 -4.63 -17.41 11.10
C PHE A 54 -5.76 -17.11 10.12
N ASP A 55 -6.75 -16.36 10.59
CA ASP A 55 -7.84 -15.84 9.79
C ASP A 55 -7.23 -14.95 8.68
N ASP A 56 -6.88 -15.59 7.56
CA ASP A 56 -6.31 -15.00 6.33
C ASP A 56 -7.36 -14.15 5.60
N ASP A 57 -8.58 -14.08 6.14
CA ASP A 57 -9.76 -13.40 5.61
C ASP A 57 -9.87 -11.93 6.05
N THR A 58 -8.76 -11.31 6.48
CA THR A 58 -8.76 -9.85 6.62
C THR A 58 -8.77 -9.25 5.21
N PRO A 59 -9.86 -8.59 4.77
CA PRO A 59 -9.95 -8.09 3.41
C PRO A 59 -8.80 -7.10 3.15
N THR A 60 -8.02 -7.34 2.12
CA THR A 60 -6.95 -6.46 1.67
C THR A 60 -7.36 -5.67 0.43
N VAL A 61 -6.74 -4.52 0.25
CA VAL A 61 -6.93 -3.62 -0.89
C VAL A 61 -5.58 -3.09 -1.36
N ASP A 62 -5.39 -3.13 -2.68
CA ASP A 62 -4.21 -2.56 -3.32
C ASP A 62 -4.39 -1.05 -3.53
N CYS A 63 -3.34 -0.30 -3.20
CA CYS A 63 -3.30 1.12 -3.47
C CYS A 63 -3.14 1.38 -4.98
N GLU A 64 -4.02 2.16 -5.60
CA GLU A 64 -3.90 2.46 -7.04
C GLU A 64 -2.77 3.45 -7.37
N VAL A 65 -2.31 4.23 -6.38
CA VAL A 65 -1.25 5.23 -6.55
C VAL A 65 0.14 4.58 -6.48
N CYS A 66 0.34 3.73 -5.48
CA CYS A 66 1.64 3.12 -5.25
C CYS A 66 1.62 1.60 -5.37
N GLY A 67 0.51 0.90 -5.45
CA GLY A 67 0.47 -0.57 -5.57
C GLY A 67 0.88 -1.32 -4.30
N ALA A 68 0.84 -0.66 -3.13
CA ALA A 68 1.04 -1.35 -1.86
C ALA A 68 -0.26 -2.03 -1.42
N GLU A 69 -0.16 -3.26 -0.90
CA GLU A 69 -1.25 -3.96 -0.24
C GLU A 69 -1.50 -3.33 1.14
N ASN A 70 -2.77 -3.06 1.45
CA ASN A 70 -3.22 -2.51 2.73
C ASN A 70 -4.41 -3.33 3.24
N ALA A 71 -4.63 -3.37 4.55
CA ALA A 71 -5.92 -3.86 5.06
C ALA A 71 -7.04 -2.89 4.65
N ALA A 72 -8.22 -3.40 4.31
CA ALA A 72 -9.36 -2.61 3.86
C ALA A 72 -9.87 -1.62 4.92
N GLU A 73 -9.54 -1.84 6.21
CA GLU A 73 -9.85 -0.91 7.30
C GLU A 73 -9.08 0.43 7.23
N TYR A 74 -8.00 0.50 6.45
CA TYR A 74 -7.22 1.73 6.33
C TYR A 74 -7.91 2.74 5.41
N ALA A 75 -8.07 3.97 5.91
CA ALA A 75 -8.51 5.11 5.09
C ALA A 75 -7.43 5.61 4.12
N PHE A 76 -6.15 5.44 4.48
CA PHE A 76 -4.99 5.92 3.73
C PHE A 76 -3.95 4.83 3.57
N CYS A 77 -3.27 4.83 2.42
CA CYS A 77 -2.20 3.91 2.11
C CYS A 77 -1.03 4.09 3.08
N ARG A 78 -0.56 3.00 3.69
CA ARG A 78 0.60 3.01 4.60
C ARG A 78 1.93 3.28 3.89
N GLY A 79 1.97 3.19 2.56
CA GLY A 79 3.16 3.40 1.74
C GLY A 79 3.32 4.85 1.24
N CYS A 80 2.24 5.46 0.75
CA CYS A 80 2.30 6.77 0.10
C CYS A 80 1.30 7.81 0.65
N ALA A 81 0.48 7.43 1.64
CA ALA A 81 -0.58 8.24 2.23
C ALA A 81 -1.70 8.71 1.28
N SER A 82 -1.84 8.10 0.09
CA SER A 82 -3.02 8.32 -0.76
C SER A 82 -4.26 7.67 -0.16
N GLU A 83 -5.45 8.18 -0.47
CA GLU A 83 -6.73 7.57 -0.07
C GLU A 83 -6.88 6.17 -0.68
N LEU A 84 -7.51 5.25 0.06
CA LEU A 84 -7.80 3.88 -0.39
C LEU A 84 -9.29 3.71 -0.69
N PRO A 85 -9.68 2.92 -1.71
CA PRO A 85 -11.07 2.76 -2.14
C PRO A 85 -11.96 1.95 -1.17
N GLY A 86 -11.42 1.51 -0.03
CA GLY A 86 -12.15 0.79 1.02
C GLY A 86 -12.14 1.49 2.39
N GLY A 87 -11.52 2.67 2.49
CA GLY A 87 -11.56 3.45 3.73
C GLY A 87 -13.00 3.77 4.12
N PRO A 88 -13.32 3.96 5.42
CA PRO A 88 -14.61 4.47 5.86
C PRO A 88 -14.80 5.94 5.43
N ALA A 89 -14.88 6.17 4.12
CA ALA A 89 -15.11 7.46 3.49
C ALA A 89 -16.58 7.52 3.09
N GLY A 90 -17.43 7.82 4.09
CA GLY A 90 -18.66 8.57 3.87
C GLY A 90 -19.74 7.92 3.02
N ASP A 91 -20.14 6.69 3.35
CA ASP A 91 -21.54 6.31 3.12
C ASP A 91 -22.42 7.26 3.95
N GLU A 92 -23.20 8.09 3.24
CA GLU A 92 -24.23 9.01 3.74
C GLU A 92 -23.74 10.30 4.41
N ALA A 93 -23.48 11.32 3.57
CA ALA A 93 -24.14 12.59 3.85
C ALA A 93 -25.65 12.33 3.75
N PRO A 94 -26.46 12.45 4.83
CA PRO A 94 -27.89 12.44 4.68
C PRO A 94 -28.22 13.61 3.76
N THR A 95 -28.67 13.28 2.55
CA THR A 95 -29.33 14.23 1.69
C THR A 95 -30.50 14.76 2.49
N ALA A 96 -30.34 15.96 3.05
CA ALA A 96 -31.43 16.69 3.66
C ALA A 96 -32.41 16.95 2.52
N ALA A 97 -33.34 16.03 2.35
CA ALA A 97 -34.60 16.23 1.66
C ALA A 97 -35.32 17.32 2.44
N PHE A 98 -35.01 18.58 2.11
CA PHE A 98 -35.87 19.70 2.43
C PHE A 98 -37.16 19.47 1.65
N GLY A 99 -38.09 18.76 2.27
CA GLY A 99 -39.48 18.78 1.90
C GLY A 99 -39.97 20.21 2.02
N SER A 100 -40.05 20.92 0.89
CA SER A 100 -40.83 22.13 0.77
C SER A 100 -42.30 21.77 0.91
N GLY A 101 -42.75 21.61 2.15
CA GLY A 101 -44.16 21.56 2.50
C GLY A 101 -44.77 22.93 2.21
N SER A 102 -45.68 22.97 1.25
CA SER A 102 -46.58 24.09 1.03
C SER A 102 -47.61 24.16 2.17
N VAL A 103 -47.75 25.34 2.77
CA VAL A 103 -48.93 25.80 3.52
C VAL A 103 -49.09 27.29 3.32
#